data_AF-A0A7S2I4F3-F1
#
_entry.id   AF-A0A7S2I4F3-F1
#
_cell.length_a   1.000
_cell.length_b   1.000
_cell.length_c   1.000
_cell.angle_alpha   90.00
_cell.angle_beta   90.00
_cell.angle_gamma   90.00
#
_symmetry.space_group_name_H-M   'P 1'
#
loop_
_entity.id
_entity.type
_entity.pdbx_description
1 polymer ?
#
loop_
_entity_poly.entity_id
_entity_poly.type
_entity_poly.pdbx_seq_one_letter_code
_entity_poly.pdbx_strand_id
1 'polypeptide(L)'
;EQGLASRGLATRRIETYTTVPASWDATDLQRARAADVVTFASPSAVRVWAERAGTAATAVCIGETSATEARRVGFERVHCPEAPGVVAWADVVADLGLWQ
;
A
#
# COMPACT_ATOMS: atom_id res chain seq x y z
N GLU A 1 13.54 -16.76 -4.79
CA GLU A 1 14.17 -17.90 -5.52
C GLU A 1 15.33 -17.45 -6.41
N GLN A 2 15.12 -16.50 -7.32
CA GLN A 2 16.14 -16.08 -8.30
C GLN A 2 17.45 -15.62 -7.65
N GLY A 3 17.39 -14.82 -6.58
CA GLY A 3 18.60 -14.38 -5.86
C GLY A 3 19.34 -15.48 -5.08
N LEU A 4 18.68 -16.60 -4.76
CA LEU A 4 19.33 -17.77 -4.15
C LEU A 4 19.90 -18.68 -5.23
N ALA A 5 19.15 -18.92 -6.30
CA ALA A 5 19.59 -19.70 -7.46
C ALA A 5 20.81 -19.08 -8.13
N SER A 6 20.86 -17.74 -8.25
CA SER A 6 22.04 -17.03 -8.79
C SER A 6 23.30 -17.18 -7.95
N ARG A 7 23.17 -17.65 -6.70
CA ARG A 7 24.28 -17.95 -5.79
C ARG A 7 24.61 -19.45 -5.72
N GLY A 8 24.08 -20.26 -6.63
CA GLY A 8 24.36 -21.70 -6.74
C GLY A 8 23.59 -22.58 -5.77
N LEU A 9 22.60 -22.04 -5.04
CA LEU A 9 21.77 -22.82 -4.13
C LEU A 9 20.63 -23.51 -4.91
N ALA A 10 20.42 -24.80 -4.66
CA ALA A 10 19.27 -25.53 -5.20
C ALA A 10 17.97 -25.00 -4.57
N THR A 11 17.07 -24.46 -5.37
CA THR A 11 15.79 -23.91 -4.92
C THR A 11 14.60 -24.63 -5.56
N ARG A 12 13.57 -24.92 -4.77
CA ARG A 12 12.26 -25.40 -5.24
C ARG A 12 11.17 -24.50 -4.68
N ARG A 13 10.35 -23.92 -5.55
CA ARG A 13 9.17 -23.12 -5.16
C ARG A 13 7.98 -24.03 -4.88
N ILE A 14 7.24 -23.74 -3.82
CA ILE A 14 5.94 -24.32 -3.52
C ILE A 14 5.02 -23.15 -3.20
N GLU A 15 3.92 -23.01 -3.94
CA GLU A 15 2.95 -21.95 -3.72
C GLU A 15 1.96 -22.40 -2.65
N THR A 16 2.06 -21.82 -1.45
CA THR A 16 1.21 -22.21 -0.29
C THR A 16 0.06 -21.24 -0.06
N TYR A 17 0.18 -19.99 -0.52
CA TYR A 17 -0.88 -18.99 -0.49
C TYR A 17 -0.66 -17.95 -1.60
N THR A 18 -1.70 -17.17 -1.88
CA THR A 18 -1.64 -16.02 -2.79
C THR A 18 -2.40 -14.83 -2.20
N THR A 19 -2.13 -13.64 -2.72
CA THR A 19 -2.88 -12.43 -2.34
C THR A 19 -4.08 -12.29 -3.26
N VAL A 20 -5.27 -12.21 -2.69
CA VAL A 20 -6.50 -11.86 -3.41
C VAL A 20 -7.05 -10.54 -2.87
N PRO A 21 -7.66 -9.69 -3.72
CA PRO A 21 -8.39 -8.52 -3.25
C PRO A 21 -9.50 -8.93 -2.28
N ALA A 22 -9.66 -8.21 -1.18
CA ALA A 22 -10.80 -8.39 -0.28
C ALA A 22 -12.12 -8.04 -1.00
N SER A 23 -13.21 -8.67 -0.60
CA SER A 23 -14.56 -8.28 -1.05
C SER A 23 -15.01 -7.03 -0.30
N TRP A 24 -15.58 -6.05 -1.01
CA TRP A 24 -16.14 -4.82 -0.43
C TRP A 24 -17.62 -4.78 -0.73
N ASP A 25 -18.43 -4.39 0.25
CA ASP A 25 -19.82 -4.03 -0.02
C ASP A 25 -19.96 -2.53 -0.39
N ALA A 26 -21.19 -2.08 -0.62
CA ALA A 26 -21.46 -0.69 -0.95
C ALA A 26 -21.09 0.28 0.19
N THR A 27 -21.20 -0.16 1.45
CA THR A 27 -20.85 0.61 2.64
C THR A 27 -19.35 0.79 2.73
N ASP A 28 -18.58 -0.27 2.50
CA ASP A 28 -17.11 -0.24 2.47
C ASP A 28 -16.62 0.73 1.39
N LEU A 29 -17.20 0.66 0.19
CA LEU A 29 -16.85 1.56 -0.91
C LEU A 29 -17.17 3.03 -0.57
N GLN A 30 -18.31 3.29 0.06
CA GLN A 30 -18.68 4.64 0.49
C GLN A 30 -17.69 5.18 1.53
N ARG A 31 -17.32 4.36 2.53
CA ARG A 31 -16.31 4.73 3.53
C ARG A 31 -14.94 5.00 2.89
N ALA A 32 -14.54 4.15 1.94
CA ALA A 32 -13.28 4.32 1.23
C ALA A 32 -13.23 5.64 0.45
N ARG A 33 -14.31 6.01 -0.23
CA ARG A 33 -14.40 7.27 -0.99
C ARG A 33 -14.47 8.53 -0.11
N ALA A 34 -14.94 8.38 1.13
CA ALA A 34 -15.00 9.47 2.09
C ALA A 34 -13.69 9.68 2.86
N ALA A 35 -12.68 8.83 2.68
CA ALA A 35 -11.43 8.90 3.44
C ALA A 35 -10.52 10.02 2.90
N ASP A 36 -10.10 10.92 3.79
CA ASP A 36 -9.12 11.97 3.47
C ASP A 36 -7.68 11.43 3.38
N VAL A 37 -7.38 10.43 4.20
CA VAL A 37 -6.12 9.68 4.23
C VAL A 37 -6.39 8.19 4.15
N VAL A 38 -5.57 7.51 3.37
CA VAL A 38 -5.53 6.05 3.29
C VAL A 38 -4.09 5.56 3.46
N THR A 39 -3.92 4.50 4.23
CA THR A 39 -2.62 3.93 4.55
C THR A 39 -2.40 2.63 3.77
N PHE A 40 -1.28 2.49 3.04
CA PHE A 40 -0.97 1.28 2.26
C PHE A 40 0.28 0.52 2.72
N ALA A 41 0.10 -0.75 3.07
CA ALA A 41 1.20 -1.67 3.42
C ALA A 41 1.82 -2.40 2.21
N SER A 42 1.24 -2.30 1.02
CA SER A 42 1.76 -2.99 -0.17
C SER A 42 1.31 -2.34 -1.49
N PRO A 43 2.05 -2.55 -2.60
CA PRO A 43 1.64 -2.08 -3.93
C PRO A 43 0.33 -2.71 -4.44
N SER A 44 0.03 -3.95 -4.06
CA SER A 44 -1.23 -4.60 -4.47
C SER A 44 -2.45 -3.94 -3.83
N ALA A 45 -2.35 -3.52 -2.56
CA ALA A 45 -3.42 -2.77 -1.89
C ALA A 45 -3.66 -1.41 -2.55
N VAL A 46 -2.60 -0.71 -2.96
CA VAL A 46 -2.67 0.55 -3.71
C VAL A 46 -3.50 0.40 -4.98
N ARG A 47 -3.20 -0.62 -5.80
CA ARG A 47 -3.92 -0.86 -7.07
C ARG A 47 -5.40 -1.13 -6.84
N VAL A 48 -5.72 -2.03 -5.90
CA VAL A 48 -7.10 -2.41 -5.60
C VAL A 48 -7.91 -1.21 -5.11
N TRP A 49 -7.31 -0.39 -4.24
CA TRP A 49 -7.98 0.83 -3.78
C TRP A 49 -8.20 1.81 -4.91
N ALA A 50 -7.16 2.13 -5.70
CA ALA A 50 -7.25 3.09 -6.80
C ALA A 50 -8.32 2.68 -7.83
N GLU A 51 -8.40 1.39 -8.16
CA GLU A 51 -9.41 0.84 -9.07
C GLU A 51 -10.85 1.01 -8.55
N ARG A 52 -11.06 0.85 -7.23
CA ARG A 52 -12.41 0.84 -6.64
C ARG A 52 -12.87 2.22 -6.16
N ALA A 53 -12.02 2.89 -5.39
CA ALA A 53 -12.32 4.14 -4.70
C ALA A 53 -11.72 5.38 -5.37
N GLY A 54 -10.84 5.21 -6.36
CA GLY A 54 -10.09 6.32 -6.98
C GLY A 54 -8.89 6.76 -6.15
N THR A 55 -8.33 7.92 -6.49
CA THR A 55 -7.02 8.39 -5.98
C THR A 55 -7.07 9.77 -5.30
N ALA A 56 -8.26 10.24 -4.94
CA ALA A 56 -8.45 11.57 -4.34
C ALA A 56 -7.89 11.69 -2.90
N ALA A 57 -7.86 10.59 -2.16
CA ALA A 57 -7.32 10.53 -0.80
C ALA A 57 -5.81 10.79 -0.79
N THR A 58 -5.28 11.26 0.33
CA THR A 58 -3.84 11.28 0.59
C THR A 58 -3.36 9.86 0.88
N ALA A 59 -2.40 9.36 0.10
CA ALA A 59 -1.81 8.04 0.29
C ALA A 59 -0.61 8.10 1.24
N VAL A 60 -0.64 7.29 2.30
CA VAL A 60 0.49 7.12 3.22
C VAL A 60 0.98 5.68 3.15
N CYS A 61 2.11 5.47 2.50
CA CYS A 61 2.67 4.17 2.21
C CYS A 61 3.70 3.74 3.26
N ILE A 62 3.75 2.44 3.59
CA ILE A 62 4.72 1.88 4.56
C ILE A 62 6.19 2.02 4.13
N GLY A 63 6.43 2.24 2.84
CA GLY A 63 7.76 2.41 2.26
C GLY A 63 7.73 2.75 0.78
N GLU A 64 8.91 3.04 0.22
CA GLU A 64 9.09 3.62 -1.12
C GLU A 64 8.47 2.80 -2.26
N THR A 65 8.55 1.46 -2.18
CA THR A 65 7.95 0.58 -3.21
C THR A 65 6.44 0.83 -3.37
N SER A 66 5.71 0.97 -2.27
CA SER A 66 4.28 1.26 -2.29
C SER A 66 4.01 2.71 -2.68
N ALA A 67 4.86 3.66 -2.26
CA ALA A 67 4.73 5.07 -2.62
C ALA A 67 4.92 5.30 -4.12
N THR A 68 5.91 4.65 -4.72
CA THR A 68 6.14 4.67 -6.16
C THR A 68 4.93 4.12 -6.91
N GLU A 69 4.33 3.02 -6.44
CA GLU A 69 3.10 2.50 -7.02
C GLU A 69 1.92 3.47 -6.89
N ALA A 70 1.78 4.15 -5.74
CA ALA A 70 0.72 5.13 -5.51
C ALA A 70 0.82 6.30 -6.50
N ARG A 71 2.02 6.85 -6.68
CA ARG A 71 2.29 7.88 -7.69
C ARG A 71 1.97 7.36 -9.09
N ARG A 72 2.37 6.13 -9.41
CA ARG A 72 2.13 5.51 -10.73
C ARG A 72 0.65 5.35 -11.06
N VAL A 73 -0.20 5.04 -10.07
CA VAL A 73 -1.65 4.86 -10.28
C VAL A 73 -2.44 6.18 -10.19
N GLY A 74 -1.78 7.31 -9.92
CA GLY A 74 -2.39 8.64 -9.99
C GLY A 74 -2.80 9.25 -8.65
N PHE A 75 -2.23 8.83 -7.53
CA PHE A 75 -2.33 9.60 -6.29
C PHE A 75 -1.45 10.85 -6.37
N GLU A 76 -2.03 12.01 -6.09
CA GLU A 76 -1.29 13.29 -6.11
C GLU A 76 -0.53 13.55 -4.81
N ARG A 77 -1.10 13.17 -3.67
CA ARG A 77 -0.53 13.36 -2.33
C ARG A 77 -0.04 12.03 -1.79
N VAL A 78 1.28 11.80 -1.81
CA VAL A 78 1.89 10.52 -1.42
C VAL A 78 3.02 10.74 -0.42
N HIS A 79 2.92 10.08 0.73
CA HIS A 79 3.91 10.12 1.82
C HIS A 79 4.41 8.71 2.16
N CYS A 80 5.67 8.59 2.56
CA CYS A 80 6.22 7.37 3.17
C CYS A 80 7.44 7.72 4.03
N PRO A 81 7.76 6.94 5.08
CA PRO A 81 8.96 7.16 5.87
C PRO A 81 10.23 6.81 5.06
N GLU A 82 11.36 7.44 5.39
CA GLU A 82 12.66 7.13 4.77
C GLU A 82 13.11 5.70 5.10
N ALA A 83 12.83 5.23 6.31
CA ALA A 83 13.06 3.85 6.74
C ALA A 83 11.71 3.12 6.87
N PRO A 84 11.48 2.02 6.15
CA PRO A 84 10.22 1.29 6.22
C PRO A 84 10.03 0.63 7.59
N GLY A 85 8.83 0.72 8.14
CA GLY A 85 8.48 0.11 9.42
C GLY A 85 7.16 0.65 9.95
N VAL A 86 6.47 -0.15 10.77
CA VAL A 86 5.14 0.20 11.28
C VAL A 86 5.15 1.47 12.14
N VAL A 87 6.20 1.67 12.95
CA VAL A 87 6.34 2.85 13.82
C VAL A 87 6.50 4.12 12.98
N ALA A 88 7.54 4.17 12.14
CA ALA A 88 7.80 5.33 11.28
C ALA A 88 6.63 5.62 10.33
N TRP A 89 5.92 4.58 9.87
CA TRP A 89 4.71 4.74 9.06
C TRP A 89 3.56 5.39 9.85
N ALA A 90 3.35 4.99 11.10
CA ALA A 90 2.35 5.59 11.98
C ALA A 90 2.69 7.04 12.34
N ASP A 91 3.97 7.35 12.57
CA ASP A 91 4.43 8.72 12.85
C ASP A 91 4.12 9.65 11.68
N VAL A 92 4.38 9.21 10.43
CA VAL A 92 4.01 9.98 9.23
C VAL A 92 2.51 10.24 9.16
N VAL A 93 1.66 9.27 9.53
CA VAL A 93 0.20 9.47 9.55
C VAL A 93 -0.19 10.48 10.63
N ALA A 94 0.42 10.41 11.82
CA ALA A 94 0.14 11.32 12.92
C ALA A 94 0.53 12.77 12.58
N ASP A 95 1.68 12.95 11.95
CA ASP A 95 2.24 14.25 11.58
C ASP A 95 1.43 14.98 10.50
N LEU A 96 0.61 14.27 9.71
CA LEU A 96 -0.31 14.90 8.76
C LEU A 96 -1.41 15.73 9.44
N GLY A 97 -1.58 15.61 10.76
CA GLY A 97 -2.36 16.56 11.55
C GLY A 97 -3.86 16.58 11.27
N LEU A 98 -4.43 15.50 10.73
CA LEU A 98 -5.85 15.40 10.35
C LEU A 98 -6.83 15.20 11.53
N TRP A 99 -6.39 15.52 12.74
CA TRP A 99 -7.15 15.32 13.97
C TRP A 99 -7.78 16.63 14.51
N GLN A 100 -8.10 17.59 13.64
CA GLN A 100 -8.84 18.81 13.98
C GLN A 100 -10.31 18.67 13.61
#